data_AF-A0A0G3GU55-F1
#
_entry.id   AF-A0A0G3GU55-F1
#
_cell.length_a   1.000
_cell.length_b   1.000
_cell.length_c   1.000
_cell.angle_alpha   90.00
_cell.angle_beta   90.00
_cell.angle_gamma   90.00
#
_symmetry.space_group_name_H-M   'P 1'
#
loop_
_entity.id
_entity.type
_entity.pdbx_description
1 polymer ?
#
loop_
_entity_poly.entity_id
_entity_poly.type
_entity_poly.pdbx_seq_one_letter_code
_entity_poly.pdbx_strand_id
1 'polypeptide(L)'
;MYSPSLLRRPTCVISPLAAVYFFIAFCTVLTLIIMSFSPIASAQTSKYPLWVGGVRVDDSNSNNVTGDNTVRFDPESSTLYLDGATIHNPKEPNSDLPARGALAAVYSELENLKISVTGFNEITTVPTTAFGSVFMHEAGVDSKLEFIGDGVLTLQMNNKPESSPFFPFASYGVLFHQGSMNVSGPKLVLNQFNDSPVSGSALSAHQLSVEKGEIIANARYGSRGITSLSVEDELRISGGEVTALAGDITIRRSRVGGDFRSISVPSDKLFVTGGTLTGISQNIVFDKNVSVPDDQSVYVNENHIAESARPWDKTTKLGDADSPYRYVRIEGKASSETPPTQPAPSGSISSSPGALSSYLFAD
;
A
#
# COMPACT_ATOMS: atom_id res chain seq x y z
N MET A 1 96.66 32.30 39.65
CA MET A 1 95.93 31.46 40.62
C MET A 1 94.52 32.02 40.75
N TYR A 2 93.51 31.33 40.25
CA TYR A 2 92.09 31.75 40.32
C TYR A 2 91.29 30.68 41.06
N SER A 3 90.42 31.15 41.97
CA SER A 3 89.62 30.37 42.91
C SER A 3 88.43 29.66 42.23
N PRO A 4 88.03 28.44 42.63
CA PRO A 4 86.87 27.78 42.05
C PRO A 4 85.57 28.29 42.70
N SER A 5 84.64 28.72 41.84
CA SER A 5 83.28 29.16 42.17
C SER A 5 82.35 27.97 42.48
N LEU A 6 81.67 28.03 43.62
CA LEU A 6 80.69 27.05 44.10
C LEU A 6 79.35 27.17 43.36
N LEU A 7 78.97 26.13 42.62
CA LEU A 7 77.60 25.92 42.11
C LEU A 7 76.77 25.20 43.17
N ARG A 8 75.93 25.94 43.92
CA ARG A 8 74.85 25.34 44.73
C ARG A 8 73.67 25.01 43.81
N ARG A 9 73.32 23.73 43.67
CA ARG A 9 72.04 23.30 43.12
C ARG A 9 70.97 23.46 44.20
N PRO A 10 69.84 24.16 43.95
CA PRO A 10 68.72 24.15 44.87
C PRO A 10 68.00 22.79 44.77
N THR A 11 68.11 21.97 45.80
CA THR A 11 67.24 20.82 46.00
C THR A 11 65.85 21.33 46.39
N CYS A 12 64.94 21.41 45.41
CA CYS A 12 63.52 21.61 45.68
C CYS A 12 62.95 20.31 46.25
N VAL A 13 62.83 20.23 47.57
CA VAL A 13 62.14 19.12 48.26
C VAL A 13 60.65 19.40 48.17
N ILE A 14 59.99 18.83 47.15
CA ILE A 14 58.53 18.87 47.05
C ILE A 14 57.99 17.96 48.17
N SER A 15 57.19 18.51 49.07
CA SER A 15 56.61 17.72 50.16
C SER A 15 55.71 16.61 49.60
N PRO A 16 55.65 15.42 50.23
CA PRO A 16 54.79 14.33 49.77
C PRO A 16 53.30 14.73 49.72
N LEU A 17 52.89 15.70 50.55
CA LEU A 17 51.53 16.25 50.54
C LEU A 17 51.26 17.10 49.28
N ALA A 18 52.23 17.92 48.85
CA ALA A 18 52.11 18.74 47.63
C ALA A 18 52.06 17.89 46.36
N ALA A 19 52.80 16.77 46.31
CA ALA A 19 52.76 15.83 45.20
C ALA A 19 51.39 15.13 45.08
N VAL A 20 50.76 14.79 46.21
CA VAL A 20 49.41 14.20 46.24
C VAL A 20 48.35 15.19 45.76
N TYR A 21 48.40 16.46 46.18
CA TYR A 21 47.48 17.48 45.69
C TYR A 21 47.66 17.78 44.20
N PHE A 22 48.90 17.76 43.69
CA PHE A 22 49.17 17.96 42.26
C PHE A 22 48.64 16.79 41.42
N PHE A 23 48.77 15.56 41.93
CA PHE A 23 48.26 14.35 41.27
C PHE A 23 46.73 14.31 41.25
N ILE A 24 46.08 14.68 42.36
CA ILE A 24 44.61 14.76 42.45
C ILE A 24 44.08 15.88 41.54
N ALA A 25 44.70 17.06 41.54
CA ALA A 25 44.32 18.16 40.65
C ALA A 25 44.46 17.78 39.16
N PHE A 26 45.56 17.12 38.79
CA PHE A 26 45.78 16.64 37.43
C PHE A 26 44.76 15.56 37.01
N CYS A 27 44.43 14.63 37.90
CA CYS A 27 43.38 13.64 37.66
C CYS A 27 41.99 14.27 37.49
N THR A 28 41.63 15.28 38.30
CA THR A 28 40.33 15.95 38.19
C THR A 28 40.17 16.76 36.91
N VAL A 29 41.24 17.43 36.45
CA VAL A 29 41.24 18.15 35.17
C VAL A 29 41.21 17.18 33.99
N LEU A 30 41.91 16.05 34.07
CA LEU A 30 41.88 15.02 33.03
C LEU A 30 40.50 14.35 32.92
N THR A 31 39.81 14.09 34.05
CA THR A 31 38.43 13.57 34.02
C THR A 31 37.42 14.57 33.47
N LEU A 32 37.60 15.87 33.73
CA LEU A 32 36.76 16.92 33.16
C LEU A 32 36.93 17.05 31.64
N ILE A 33 38.16 16.90 31.13
CA ILE A 33 38.44 16.95 29.68
C ILE A 33 37.86 15.72 28.95
N ILE A 34 37.87 14.53 29.57
CA ILE A 34 37.33 13.29 28.99
C ILE A 34 35.79 13.31 28.94
N MET A 35 35.11 13.97 29.88
CA MET A 35 33.64 14.11 29.87
C MET A 35 33.11 15.13 28.84
N SER A 36 33.94 16.05 28.36
CA SER A 36 33.58 17.04 27.33
C SER A 36 33.63 16.51 25.88
N PHE A 37 34.02 15.25 25.67
CA PHE A 37 33.83 14.54 24.40
C PHE A 37 32.73 13.48 24.55
N SER A 38 31.53 13.91 24.93
CA SER A 38 30.36 13.10 24.60
C SER A 38 30.20 13.16 23.08
N PRO A 39 30.34 12.04 22.33
CA PRO A 39 29.92 12.06 20.95
C PRO A 39 28.45 12.44 20.95
N ILE A 40 28.12 13.58 20.33
CA ILE A 40 26.75 13.86 19.94
C ILE A 40 26.40 12.67 19.05
N ALA A 41 25.62 11.73 19.57
CA ALA A 41 25.01 10.71 18.77
C ALA A 41 24.19 11.48 17.74
N SER A 42 24.70 11.58 16.51
CA SER A 42 23.91 12.05 15.39
C SER A 42 22.70 11.13 15.38
N ALA A 43 21.53 11.65 15.74
CA ALA A 43 20.29 10.92 15.56
C ALA A 43 20.25 10.56 14.07
N GLN A 44 20.52 9.29 13.76
CA GLN A 44 20.49 8.81 12.40
C GLN A 44 19.02 8.81 12.02
N THR A 45 18.59 9.83 11.29
CA THR A 45 17.21 9.91 10.82
C THR A 45 16.92 8.66 10.00
N SER A 46 16.01 7.83 10.48
CA SER A 46 15.60 6.61 9.79
C SER A 46 14.78 7.02 8.59
N LYS A 47 15.29 6.74 7.39
CA LYS A 47 14.54 6.91 6.15
C LYS A 47 13.68 5.66 5.93
N TYR A 48 12.38 5.84 5.82
CA TYR A 48 11.45 4.76 5.51
C TYR A 48 11.38 4.53 4.00
N PRO A 49 11.17 3.29 3.53
CA PRO A 49 10.90 3.00 2.12
C PRO A 49 9.43 3.33 1.77
N LEU A 50 9.03 4.57 2.05
CA LEU A 50 7.71 5.13 1.78
C LEU A 50 7.88 6.54 1.24
N TRP A 51 7.17 6.84 0.15
CA TRP A 51 7.14 8.14 -0.48
C TRP A 51 5.70 8.56 -0.73
N VAL A 52 5.40 9.82 -0.41
CA VAL A 52 4.09 10.44 -0.61
C VAL A 52 4.28 11.80 -1.27
N GLY A 53 3.69 12.01 -2.45
CA GLY A 53 3.84 13.25 -3.21
C GLY A 53 5.29 13.58 -3.60
N GLY A 54 6.16 12.57 -3.68
CA GLY A 54 7.60 12.73 -3.92
C GLY A 54 8.47 12.97 -2.68
N VAL A 55 7.86 13.13 -1.51
CA VAL A 55 8.56 13.28 -0.24
C VAL A 55 8.83 11.89 0.33
N ARG A 56 10.11 11.56 0.56
CA ARG A 56 10.47 10.34 1.29
C ARG A 56 10.18 10.55 2.77
N VAL A 57 9.50 9.58 3.38
CA VAL A 57 9.17 9.64 4.81
C VAL A 57 10.41 9.31 5.63
N ASP A 58 10.63 10.07 6.69
CA ASP A 58 11.67 9.86 7.69
C ASP A 58 11.22 10.34 9.08
N ASP A 59 12.03 10.10 10.11
CA ASP A 59 11.68 10.48 11.49
C ASP A 59 11.38 11.98 11.67
N SER A 60 11.96 12.84 10.82
CA SER A 60 11.80 14.29 10.93
C SER A 60 10.49 14.80 10.33
N ASN A 61 9.91 14.08 9.36
CA ASN A 61 8.69 14.47 8.66
C ASN A 61 7.50 13.52 8.89
N SER A 62 7.69 12.40 9.59
CA SER A 62 6.64 11.39 9.81
C SER A 62 5.34 11.96 10.37
N ASN A 63 5.39 12.97 11.23
CA ASN A 63 4.21 13.63 11.79
C ASN A 63 3.49 14.59 10.82
N ASN A 64 4.13 14.98 9.72
CA ASN A 64 3.58 15.89 8.72
C ASN A 64 4.31 15.72 7.37
N VAL A 65 3.99 14.65 6.66
CA VAL A 65 4.76 14.20 5.48
C VAL A 65 4.68 15.22 4.33
N THR A 66 3.50 15.79 4.11
CA THR A 66 3.19 16.73 3.02
C THR A 66 3.32 18.20 3.40
N GLY A 67 3.52 18.50 4.69
CA GLY A 67 3.66 19.87 5.20
C GLY A 67 2.34 20.55 5.60
N ASP A 68 1.18 19.96 5.32
CA ASP A 68 -0.16 20.52 5.57
C ASP A 68 -0.94 19.86 6.72
N ASN A 69 -0.31 18.93 7.45
CA ASN A 69 -0.89 18.14 8.55
C ASN A 69 -2.02 17.18 8.15
N THR A 70 -2.19 16.88 6.86
CA THR A 70 -3.20 15.92 6.38
C THR A 70 -2.65 14.50 6.21
N VAL A 71 -1.32 14.37 6.17
CA VAL A 71 -0.62 13.09 6.00
C VAL A 71 0.38 12.89 7.13
N ARG A 72 0.21 11.79 7.87
CA ARG A 72 1.12 11.34 8.94
C ARG A 72 1.48 9.87 8.75
N PHE A 73 2.70 9.48 9.07
CA PHE A 73 3.13 8.10 9.14
C PHE A 73 3.55 7.74 10.56
N ASP A 74 3.08 6.58 11.03
CA ASP A 74 3.51 5.96 12.28
C ASP A 74 4.36 4.72 11.96
N PRO A 75 5.68 4.76 12.21
CA PRO A 75 6.56 3.65 11.91
C PRO A 75 6.37 2.46 12.85
N GLU A 76 5.88 2.66 14.07
CA GLU A 76 5.68 1.55 15.03
C GLU A 76 4.56 0.64 14.58
N SER A 77 3.49 1.22 14.02
CA SER A 77 2.34 0.48 13.52
C SER A 77 2.32 0.30 11.99
N SER A 78 3.38 0.73 11.29
CA SER A 78 3.44 0.81 9.82
C SER A 78 2.18 1.42 9.21
N THR A 79 1.72 2.54 9.77
CA THR A 79 0.41 3.14 9.40
C THR A 79 0.56 4.53 8.81
N LEU A 80 0.12 4.69 7.55
CA LEU A 80 -0.07 5.98 6.90
C LEU A 80 -1.50 6.47 7.16
N TYR A 81 -1.62 7.63 7.81
CA TYR A 81 -2.87 8.31 8.09
C TYR A 81 -3.12 9.37 7.02
N LEU A 82 -4.32 9.34 6.45
CA LEU A 82 -4.83 10.31 5.48
C LEU A 82 -6.10 10.92 6.06
N ASP A 83 -6.05 12.22 6.36
CA ASP A 83 -7.18 12.98 6.90
C ASP A 83 -7.36 14.29 6.14
N GLY A 84 -8.27 14.29 5.16
CA GLY A 84 -8.48 15.46 4.31
C GLY A 84 -7.34 15.72 3.31
N ALA A 85 -6.53 14.71 3.00
CA ALA A 85 -5.32 14.85 2.20
C ALA A 85 -5.62 15.07 0.71
N THR A 86 -4.90 16.01 0.10
CA THR A 86 -4.89 16.23 -1.35
C THR A 86 -3.46 16.09 -1.87
N ILE A 87 -3.19 14.99 -2.57
CA ILE A 87 -1.84 14.65 -3.04
C ILE A 87 -1.84 14.64 -4.58
N HIS A 88 -0.83 15.29 -5.15
CA HIS A 88 -0.58 15.29 -6.59
C HIS A 88 0.74 14.58 -6.90
N ASN A 89 0.94 14.24 -8.18
CA ASN A 89 2.19 13.65 -8.66
C ASN A 89 3.44 14.40 -8.15
N PRO A 90 4.54 13.69 -7.88
CA PRO A 90 5.83 14.34 -7.67
C PRO A 90 6.15 15.23 -8.88
N LYS A 91 6.49 16.50 -8.64
CA LYS A 91 6.77 17.48 -9.71
C LYS A 91 7.99 17.09 -10.57
N GLU A 92 8.90 16.30 -10.01
CA GLU A 92 10.12 15.80 -10.67
C GLU A 92 10.48 14.44 -10.03
N PRO A 93 11.09 13.49 -10.76
CA PRO A 93 11.73 12.32 -10.17
C PRO A 93 12.79 12.78 -9.16
N ASN A 94 12.55 12.57 -7.87
CA ASN A 94 13.58 12.75 -6.85
C ASN A 94 14.68 11.69 -7.07
N SER A 95 15.96 12.06 -6.97
CA SER A 95 17.07 11.10 -7.05
C SER A 95 16.98 9.98 -6.01
N ASP A 96 16.27 10.22 -4.91
CA ASP A 96 16.03 9.25 -3.84
C ASP A 96 14.86 8.28 -4.14
N LEU A 97 14.04 8.52 -5.19
CA LEU A 97 12.96 7.62 -5.58
C LEU A 97 13.52 6.48 -6.45
N PRO A 98 13.10 5.22 -6.22
CA PRO A 98 13.41 4.15 -7.17
C PRO A 98 12.75 4.45 -8.51
N ALA A 99 13.36 3.94 -9.60
CA ALA A 99 12.88 4.20 -10.96
C ALA A 99 11.41 3.82 -11.17
N ARG A 100 10.92 2.79 -10.47
CA ARG A 100 9.50 2.42 -10.45
C ARG A 100 8.67 3.31 -9.52
N GLY A 101 9.20 3.71 -8.37
CA GLY A 101 8.54 4.63 -7.44
C GLY A 101 8.30 6.03 -8.01
N ALA A 102 9.13 6.48 -8.96
CA ALA A 102 8.91 7.73 -9.70
C ALA A 102 7.61 7.74 -10.54
N LEU A 103 6.92 6.60 -10.65
CA LEU A 103 5.72 6.42 -11.45
C LEU A 103 4.41 6.52 -10.64
N ALA A 104 4.49 6.73 -9.31
CA ALA A 104 3.33 6.79 -8.42
C ALA A 104 3.37 8.01 -7.49
N ALA A 105 2.20 8.52 -7.11
CA ALA A 105 2.09 9.58 -6.09
C ALA A 105 2.30 9.03 -4.67
N VAL A 106 1.90 7.78 -4.43
CA VAL A 106 2.28 7.02 -3.24
C VAL A 106 3.04 5.78 -3.68
N TYR A 107 4.25 5.62 -3.17
CA TYR A 107 5.09 4.45 -3.41
C TYR A 107 5.58 3.89 -2.07
N SER A 108 5.48 2.59 -1.90
CA SER A 108 5.95 1.93 -0.67
C SER A 108 6.53 0.54 -0.95
N GLU A 109 7.61 0.23 -0.28
CA GLU A 109 8.19 -1.13 -0.16
C GLU A 109 8.13 -1.63 1.30
N LEU A 110 7.41 -0.91 2.18
CA LEU A 110 7.19 -1.34 3.56
C LEU A 110 6.41 -2.65 3.61
N GLU A 111 6.89 -3.62 4.36
CA GLU A 111 6.08 -4.79 4.68
C GLU A 111 4.87 -4.39 5.56
N ASN A 112 3.72 -4.98 5.27
CA ASN A 112 2.50 -4.87 6.10
C ASN A 112 2.02 -3.42 6.31
N LEU A 113 2.02 -2.62 5.23
CA LEU A 113 1.55 -1.25 5.26
C LEU A 113 0.04 -1.17 5.55
N LYS A 114 -0.33 -0.29 6.48
CA LYS A 114 -1.71 0.06 6.78
C LYS A 114 -2.00 1.50 6.37
N ILE A 115 -3.15 1.74 5.76
CA ILE A 115 -3.67 3.03 5.37
C ILE A 115 -4.93 3.32 6.18
N SER A 116 -4.86 4.33 7.06
CA SER A 116 -6.00 4.83 7.82
C SER A 116 -6.61 6.01 7.11
N VAL A 117 -7.82 5.86 6.60
CA VAL A 117 -8.53 6.86 5.80
C VAL A 117 -9.65 7.48 6.63
N THR A 118 -9.52 8.77 6.94
CA THR A 118 -10.57 9.59 7.56
C THR A 118 -10.85 10.83 6.71
N GLY A 119 -12.06 11.39 6.83
CA GLY A 119 -12.45 12.53 5.99
C GLY A 119 -12.48 12.17 4.49
N PHE A 120 -12.31 13.18 3.63
CA PHE A 120 -12.26 13.01 2.18
C PHE A 120 -10.83 13.24 1.68
N ASN A 121 -10.26 12.22 1.05
CA ASN A 121 -8.89 12.24 0.55
C ASN A 121 -8.88 12.05 -0.97
N GLU A 122 -7.98 12.75 -1.64
CA GLU A 122 -7.81 12.67 -3.08
C GLU A 122 -6.32 12.56 -3.42
N ILE A 123 -5.98 11.57 -4.24
CA ILE A 123 -4.65 11.40 -4.81
C ILE A 123 -4.79 11.36 -6.32
N THR A 124 -4.15 12.30 -7.00
CA THR A 124 -4.24 12.43 -8.45
C THR A 124 -2.88 12.36 -9.11
N THR A 125 -2.82 11.62 -10.22
CA THR A 125 -1.61 11.53 -11.04
C THR A 125 -1.91 11.86 -12.49
N VAL A 126 -0.90 12.42 -13.17
CA VAL A 126 -0.88 12.57 -14.62
C VAL A 126 0.38 11.84 -15.09
N PRO A 127 0.25 10.65 -15.68
CA PRO A 127 1.42 9.86 -16.05
C PRO A 127 2.29 10.62 -17.05
N THR A 128 3.54 10.86 -16.68
CA THR A 128 4.56 11.50 -17.53
C THR A 128 5.44 10.48 -18.26
N THR A 129 5.24 9.20 -17.96
CA THR A 129 6.05 8.06 -18.40
C THR A 129 5.19 6.96 -19.04
N ALA A 130 5.85 5.99 -19.67
CA ALA A 130 5.22 4.83 -20.30
C ALA A 130 4.42 3.94 -19.33
N PHE A 131 4.76 3.97 -18.04
CA PHE A 131 4.14 3.18 -16.99
C PHE A 131 3.75 4.09 -15.84
N GLY A 132 2.59 3.88 -15.24
CA GLY A 132 2.07 4.73 -14.17
C GLY A 132 1.12 4.00 -13.24
N SER A 133 1.09 4.49 -12.00
CA SER A 133 0.09 4.15 -10.99
C SER A 133 -0.24 5.42 -10.19
N VAL A 134 -1.31 5.41 -9.40
CA VAL A 134 -1.53 6.44 -8.38
C VAL A 134 -0.88 6.01 -7.08
N PHE A 135 -1.10 4.75 -6.72
CA PHE A 135 -0.63 4.12 -5.50
C PHE A 135 -0.01 2.77 -5.85
N MET A 136 1.28 2.62 -5.54
CA MET A 136 2.03 1.40 -5.83
C MET A 136 2.70 0.86 -4.56
N HIS A 137 2.37 -0.38 -4.21
CA HIS A 137 2.93 -1.09 -3.07
C HIS A 137 3.69 -2.33 -3.53
N GLU A 138 5.01 -2.34 -3.36
CA GLU A 138 5.93 -3.36 -3.89
C GLU A 138 6.74 -4.04 -2.78
N ALA A 139 6.06 -4.45 -1.71
CA ALA A 139 6.68 -5.15 -0.59
C ALA A 139 6.70 -6.68 -0.74
N GLY A 140 6.48 -7.20 -1.97
CA GLY A 140 6.45 -8.63 -2.27
C GLY A 140 5.10 -9.32 -2.00
N VAL A 141 5.03 -10.61 -2.36
CA VAL A 141 3.79 -11.42 -2.36
C VAL A 141 3.28 -11.77 -0.96
N ASP A 142 4.18 -11.83 0.03
CA ASP A 142 3.85 -12.15 1.42
C ASP A 142 3.39 -10.92 2.22
N SER A 143 3.55 -9.71 1.66
CA SER A 143 3.20 -8.47 2.34
C SER A 143 1.70 -8.19 2.26
N LYS A 144 1.17 -7.64 3.35
CA LYS A 144 -0.21 -7.19 3.45
C LYS A 144 -0.33 -5.69 3.20
N LEU A 145 -1.39 -5.27 2.51
CA LEU A 145 -1.83 -3.88 2.42
C LEU A 145 -3.23 -3.75 3.01
N GLU A 146 -3.39 -2.94 4.04
CA GLU A 146 -4.66 -2.81 4.77
C GLU A 146 -5.25 -1.41 4.63
N PHE A 147 -6.52 -1.30 4.25
CA PHE A 147 -7.29 -0.06 4.29
C PHE A 147 -8.32 -0.12 5.42
N ILE A 148 -8.21 0.82 6.36
CA ILE A 148 -9.11 0.98 7.51
C ILE A 148 -9.63 2.41 7.61
N GLY A 149 -10.60 2.63 8.50
CA GLY A 149 -11.26 3.92 8.71
C GLY A 149 -12.63 3.98 8.06
N ASP A 150 -13.23 5.15 8.09
CA ASP A 150 -14.60 5.42 7.63
C ASP A 150 -14.67 6.55 6.58
N GLY A 151 -13.50 7.07 6.18
CA GLY A 151 -13.39 8.11 5.18
C GLY A 151 -13.54 7.62 3.74
N VAL A 152 -13.29 8.54 2.82
CA VAL A 152 -13.26 8.32 1.38
C VAL A 152 -11.84 8.56 0.87
N LEU A 153 -11.33 7.64 0.05
CA LEU A 153 -10.08 7.81 -0.68
C LEU A 153 -10.37 7.69 -2.18
N THR A 154 -10.19 8.80 -2.89
CA THR A 154 -10.25 8.83 -4.36
C THR A 154 -8.84 8.76 -4.92
N LEU A 155 -8.55 7.72 -5.71
CA LEU A 155 -7.33 7.59 -6.49
C LEU A 155 -7.69 7.83 -7.96
N GLN A 156 -7.10 8.83 -8.58
CA GLN A 156 -7.43 9.21 -9.95
C GLN A 156 -6.20 9.37 -10.83
N MET A 157 -6.14 8.57 -11.88
CA MET A 157 -5.14 8.72 -12.94
C MET A 157 -5.78 9.45 -14.11
N ASN A 158 -5.32 10.69 -14.32
CA ASN A 158 -5.82 11.60 -15.33
C ASN A 158 -5.13 11.42 -16.68
N ASN A 159 -5.78 11.92 -17.72
CA ASN A 159 -5.19 12.04 -19.04
C ASN A 159 -3.96 12.95 -19.03
N LYS A 160 -2.95 12.57 -19.83
CA LYS A 160 -1.84 13.46 -20.14
C LYS A 160 -2.34 14.69 -20.91
N PRO A 161 -1.67 15.84 -20.84
CA PRO A 161 -1.90 16.93 -21.78
C PRO A 161 -1.64 16.45 -23.21
N GLU A 162 -2.46 16.89 -24.17
CA GLU A 162 -2.35 16.51 -25.60
C GLU A 162 -0.95 16.76 -26.18
N SER A 163 -0.18 17.70 -25.62
CA SER A 163 1.16 18.09 -26.05
C SER A 163 2.29 17.13 -25.63
N SER A 164 2.04 16.13 -24.78
CA SER A 164 3.10 15.24 -24.31
C SER A 164 3.51 14.22 -25.40
N PRO A 165 4.83 14.11 -25.72
CA PRO A 165 5.30 13.20 -26.77
C PRO A 165 5.23 11.72 -26.38
N PHE A 166 5.03 11.41 -25.09
CA PHE A 166 4.96 10.05 -24.59
C PHE A 166 3.51 9.58 -24.50
N PHE A 167 3.16 8.49 -25.17
CA PHE A 167 1.92 7.78 -24.90
C PHE A 167 2.18 6.83 -23.71
N PRO A 168 1.44 6.92 -22.60
CA PRO A 168 1.60 5.96 -21.51
C PRO A 168 1.25 4.59 -22.09
N PHE A 169 2.22 3.68 -22.20
CA PHE A 169 2.03 2.39 -22.85
C PHE A 169 1.17 1.47 -21.99
N ALA A 170 1.35 1.41 -20.66
CA ALA A 170 0.54 0.55 -19.80
C ALA A 170 0.35 1.16 -18.39
N SER A 171 -0.80 0.87 -17.77
CA SER A 171 -1.05 1.14 -16.35
C SER A 171 -0.86 -0.14 -15.55
N TYR A 172 -0.12 -0.09 -14.44
CA TYR A 172 -0.03 -1.21 -13.50
C TYR A 172 -1.32 -1.38 -12.66
N GLY A 173 -2.26 -0.44 -12.77
CA GLY A 173 -3.34 -0.27 -11.82
C GLY A 173 -3.32 1.16 -11.30
N VAL A 174 -4.48 1.78 -11.09
CA VAL A 174 -4.56 3.00 -10.27
C VAL A 174 -4.07 2.68 -8.85
N LEU A 175 -4.45 1.51 -8.34
CA LEU A 175 -3.90 0.88 -7.15
C LEU A 175 -3.27 -0.47 -7.53
N PHE A 176 -1.98 -0.64 -7.23
CA PHE A 176 -1.23 -1.87 -7.47
C PHE A 176 -0.62 -2.41 -6.18
N HIS A 177 -0.81 -3.71 -5.94
CA HIS A 177 -0.19 -4.46 -4.85
C HIS A 177 0.13 -5.90 -5.28
N GLN A 178 1.28 -6.41 -4.89
CA GLN A 178 1.74 -7.77 -5.26
C GLN A 178 1.35 -8.86 -4.25
N GLY A 179 0.82 -8.50 -3.08
CA GLY A 179 0.45 -9.45 -2.04
C GLY A 179 -1.04 -9.43 -1.70
N SER A 180 -1.35 -9.64 -0.42
CA SER A 180 -2.73 -9.63 0.07
C SER A 180 -3.20 -8.21 0.39
N MET A 181 -4.35 -7.81 -0.14
CA MET A 181 -5.01 -6.54 0.14
C MET A 181 -6.28 -6.76 0.94
N ASN A 182 -6.43 -6.04 2.05
CA ASN A 182 -7.64 -6.08 2.88
C ASN A 182 -8.29 -4.70 2.95
N VAL A 183 -9.61 -4.64 2.73
CA VAL A 183 -10.41 -3.43 2.91
C VAL A 183 -11.48 -3.69 3.97
N SER A 184 -11.38 -2.96 5.07
CA SER A 184 -12.19 -3.18 6.27
C SER A 184 -12.83 -1.88 6.79
N GLY A 185 -13.35 -1.04 5.89
CA GLY A 185 -14.05 0.17 6.32
C GLY A 185 -14.28 1.26 5.26
N PRO A 186 -13.22 1.83 4.66
CA PRO A 186 -13.36 3.07 3.91
C PRO A 186 -14.04 2.85 2.55
N LYS A 187 -14.45 3.96 1.94
CA LYS A 187 -14.83 3.99 0.52
C LYS A 187 -13.60 4.29 -0.33
N LEU A 188 -13.26 3.38 -1.22
CA LEU A 188 -12.18 3.52 -2.21
C LEU A 188 -12.79 3.78 -3.58
N VAL A 189 -12.43 4.89 -4.23
CA VAL A 189 -12.87 5.23 -5.58
C VAL A 189 -11.63 5.28 -6.48
N LEU A 190 -11.51 4.34 -7.41
CA LEU A 190 -10.33 4.13 -8.23
C LEU A 190 -10.67 4.44 -9.70
N ASN A 191 -10.16 5.55 -10.21
CA ASN A 191 -10.51 6.06 -11.53
C ASN A 191 -9.30 6.02 -12.48
N GLN A 192 -9.36 5.13 -13.45
CA GLN A 192 -8.44 5.08 -14.58
C GLN A 192 -9.07 5.82 -15.77
N PHE A 193 -8.69 7.09 -15.94
CA PHE A 193 -9.15 7.95 -17.03
C PHE A 193 -8.07 8.27 -18.06
N ASN A 194 -6.89 7.64 -17.97
CA ASN A 194 -5.87 7.84 -18.98
C ASN A 194 -6.17 7.03 -20.26
N ASP A 195 -6.09 7.67 -21.41
CA ASP A 195 -6.19 7.08 -22.75
C ASP A 195 -4.91 6.29 -23.07
N SER A 196 -4.68 5.21 -22.32
CA SER A 196 -3.56 4.27 -22.55
C SER A 196 -3.83 3.43 -23.80
N PRO A 197 -2.86 3.25 -24.72
CA PRO A 197 -3.06 2.49 -25.95
C PRO A 197 -2.87 0.97 -25.78
N VAL A 198 -2.46 0.45 -24.62
CA VAL A 198 -2.26 -1.00 -24.45
C VAL A 198 -3.23 -1.55 -23.43
N SER A 199 -2.99 -1.34 -22.14
CA SER A 199 -3.79 -1.96 -21.08
C SER A 199 -3.78 -1.15 -19.79
N GLY A 200 -4.75 -1.45 -18.94
CA GLY A 200 -4.81 -0.90 -17.59
C GLY A 200 -5.88 -1.54 -16.73
N SER A 201 -5.71 -1.37 -15.43
CA SER A 201 -6.68 -1.71 -14.40
C SER A 201 -6.93 -0.52 -13.49
N ALA A 202 -8.08 -0.49 -12.82
CA ALA A 202 -8.28 0.43 -11.70
C ALA A 202 -7.68 -0.17 -10.42
N LEU A 203 -7.92 -1.46 -10.19
CA LEU A 203 -7.33 -2.22 -9.09
C LEU A 203 -6.61 -3.45 -9.64
N SER A 204 -5.35 -3.63 -9.22
CA SER A 204 -4.59 -4.87 -9.42
C SER A 204 -4.04 -5.35 -8.08
N ALA A 205 -4.39 -6.58 -7.71
CA ALA A 205 -3.92 -7.22 -6.48
C ALA A 205 -3.66 -8.71 -6.72
N HIS A 206 -2.76 -9.31 -5.94
CA HIS A 206 -2.61 -10.76 -5.95
C HIS A 206 -3.80 -11.44 -5.24
N GLN A 207 -4.11 -10.99 -4.02
CA GLN A 207 -5.32 -11.36 -3.30
C GLN A 207 -6.07 -10.11 -2.83
N LEU A 208 -7.40 -10.17 -2.82
CA LEU A 208 -8.25 -9.09 -2.32
C LEU A 208 -9.33 -9.65 -1.39
N SER A 209 -9.34 -9.17 -0.15
CA SER A 209 -10.39 -9.42 0.84
C SER A 209 -11.14 -8.13 1.17
N VAL A 210 -12.47 -8.16 1.09
CA VAL A 210 -13.34 -7.05 1.46
C VAL A 210 -14.30 -7.50 2.56
N GLU A 211 -14.12 -6.91 3.73
CA GLU A 211 -14.93 -7.20 4.92
C GLU A 211 -16.00 -6.14 5.13
N LYS A 212 -15.65 -4.88 4.87
CA LYS A 212 -16.52 -3.69 5.03
C LYS A 212 -16.04 -2.57 4.10
N GLY A 213 -16.91 -1.58 3.90
CA GLY A 213 -16.65 -0.43 3.05
C GLY A 213 -17.14 -0.63 1.63
N GLU A 214 -16.67 0.21 0.73
CA GLU A 214 -17.10 0.24 -0.67
C GLU A 214 -15.87 0.41 -1.57
N ILE A 215 -15.75 -0.41 -2.61
CA ILE A 215 -14.73 -0.25 -3.64
C ILE A 215 -15.43 0.03 -4.97
N ILE A 216 -15.12 1.15 -5.59
CA ILE A 216 -15.53 1.47 -6.96
C ILE A 216 -14.27 1.47 -7.83
N ALA A 217 -14.06 0.39 -8.57
CA ALA A 217 -13.01 0.27 -9.58
C ALA A 217 -13.58 0.69 -10.93
N ASN A 218 -13.01 1.73 -11.55
CA ASN A 218 -13.50 2.30 -12.80
C ASN A 218 -12.36 2.47 -13.80
N ALA A 219 -12.41 1.68 -14.87
CA ALA A 219 -11.40 1.70 -15.93
C ALA A 219 -12.05 1.93 -17.29
N ARG A 220 -11.86 3.13 -17.86
CA ARG A 220 -12.65 3.61 -19.00
C ARG A 220 -11.99 3.46 -20.36
N TYR A 221 -10.66 3.61 -20.45
CA TYR A 221 -9.97 3.79 -21.73
C TYR A 221 -8.75 2.89 -21.89
N GLY A 222 -8.62 2.27 -23.07
CA GLY A 222 -7.66 1.20 -23.36
C GLY A 222 -7.87 0.59 -24.74
N SER A 223 -6.84 0.55 -25.60
CA SER A 223 -6.99 -0.01 -26.96
C SER A 223 -6.62 -1.48 -27.16
N ARG A 224 -6.01 -2.18 -26.18
CA ARG A 224 -5.71 -3.63 -26.28
C ARG A 224 -6.26 -4.47 -25.12
N GLY A 225 -7.21 -3.92 -24.38
CA GLY A 225 -7.95 -4.61 -23.34
C GLY A 225 -7.81 -3.95 -21.96
N ILE A 226 -8.93 -3.87 -21.24
CA ILE A 226 -9.01 -3.27 -19.90
C ILE A 226 -9.62 -4.29 -18.96
N THR A 227 -9.05 -4.44 -17.78
CA THR A 227 -9.70 -5.15 -16.68
C THR A 227 -9.86 -4.20 -15.50
N SER A 228 -11.09 -3.83 -15.13
CA SER A 228 -11.27 -2.84 -14.07
C SER A 228 -10.74 -3.33 -12.71
N LEU A 229 -11.12 -4.55 -12.33
CA LEU A 229 -10.69 -5.25 -11.14
C LEU A 229 -9.94 -6.52 -11.53
N SER A 230 -8.62 -6.56 -11.33
CA SER A 230 -7.77 -7.71 -11.60
C SER A 230 -7.25 -8.31 -10.29
N VAL A 231 -7.62 -9.55 -10.01
CA VAL A 231 -7.18 -10.31 -8.85
C VAL A 231 -6.56 -11.62 -9.32
N GLU A 232 -5.28 -11.83 -9.03
CA GLU A 232 -4.52 -12.93 -9.65
C GLU A 232 -4.75 -14.30 -9.00
N ASP A 233 -4.98 -14.34 -7.69
CA ASP A 233 -5.20 -15.58 -6.91
C ASP A 233 -6.62 -15.62 -6.34
N GLU A 234 -6.95 -14.85 -5.31
CA GLU A 234 -8.23 -14.98 -4.60
C GLU A 234 -8.96 -13.65 -4.39
N LEU A 235 -10.25 -13.60 -4.75
CA LEU A 235 -11.17 -12.53 -4.39
C LEU A 235 -12.19 -13.04 -3.37
N ARG A 236 -12.15 -12.47 -2.17
CA ARG A 236 -13.07 -12.77 -1.07
C ARG A 236 -13.84 -11.52 -0.66
N ILE A 237 -15.16 -11.62 -0.66
CA ILE A 237 -16.07 -10.57 -0.21
C ILE A 237 -16.95 -11.20 0.88
N SER A 238 -16.63 -10.87 2.13
CA SER A 238 -17.38 -11.31 3.31
C SER A 238 -18.35 -10.23 3.80
N GLY A 239 -18.19 -8.99 3.31
CA GLY A 239 -19.10 -7.87 3.51
C GLY A 239 -18.74 -6.70 2.60
N GLY A 240 -19.37 -5.54 2.82
CA GLY A 240 -19.18 -4.35 1.98
C GLY A 240 -19.70 -4.49 0.55
N GLU A 241 -19.29 -3.54 -0.30
CA GLU A 241 -19.71 -3.46 -1.70
C GLU A 241 -18.50 -3.29 -2.63
N VAL A 242 -18.44 -4.09 -3.69
CA VAL A 242 -17.41 -3.97 -4.73
C VAL A 242 -18.10 -3.78 -6.08
N THR A 243 -17.79 -2.67 -6.75
CA THR A 243 -18.29 -2.34 -8.08
C THR A 243 -17.12 -2.18 -9.04
N ALA A 244 -17.09 -2.99 -10.11
CA ALA A 244 -16.09 -2.94 -11.16
C ALA A 244 -16.72 -2.50 -12.49
N LEU A 245 -16.33 -1.32 -12.98
CA LEU A 245 -16.82 -0.70 -14.20
C LEU A 245 -15.72 -0.71 -15.27
N ALA A 246 -15.99 -1.30 -16.43
CA ALA A 246 -15.05 -1.38 -17.54
C ALA A 246 -15.62 -0.82 -18.85
N GLY A 247 -14.86 0.11 -19.43
CA GLY A 247 -15.22 0.85 -20.64
C GLY A 247 -16.12 2.05 -20.36
N ASP A 248 -16.28 2.89 -21.39
CA ASP A 248 -17.16 4.05 -21.32
C ASP A 248 -18.63 3.65 -21.53
N ILE A 249 -19.32 3.26 -20.46
CA ILE A 249 -20.74 2.86 -20.53
C ILE A 249 -21.66 3.95 -21.13
N THR A 250 -21.20 5.20 -21.27
CA THR A 250 -21.97 6.28 -21.90
C THR A 250 -21.79 6.35 -23.42
N ILE A 251 -20.73 5.75 -23.97
CA ILE A 251 -20.43 5.76 -25.41
C ILE A 251 -20.61 4.35 -26.00
N ARG A 252 -21.53 4.20 -26.97
CA ARG A 252 -21.88 2.89 -27.58
C ARG A 252 -20.76 2.20 -28.36
N ARG A 253 -19.66 2.88 -28.66
CA ARG A 253 -18.47 2.32 -29.31
C ARG A 253 -17.23 3.08 -28.87
N SER A 254 -16.33 2.41 -28.15
CA SER A 254 -14.94 2.85 -28.11
C SER A 254 -14.44 3.00 -29.55
N ARG A 255 -13.71 4.08 -29.85
CA ARG A 255 -13.06 4.27 -31.16
C ARG A 255 -12.03 3.19 -31.48
N VAL A 256 -11.65 2.38 -30.50
CA VAL A 256 -10.66 1.32 -30.64
C VAL A 256 -11.26 0.03 -30.07
N GLY A 257 -11.32 -1.04 -30.87
CA GLY A 257 -11.94 -2.32 -30.53
C GLY A 257 -11.19 -3.11 -29.47
N GLY A 258 -11.06 -2.55 -28.26
CA GLY A 258 -10.46 -3.20 -27.10
C GLY A 258 -11.41 -4.15 -26.39
N ASP A 259 -10.85 -5.15 -25.72
CA ASP A 259 -11.58 -6.08 -24.85
C ASP A 259 -11.80 -5.46 -23.46
N PHE A 260 -13.02 -4.97 -23.20
CA PHE A 260 -13.38 -4.43 -21.88
C PHE A 260 -13.90 -5.54 -20.96
N ARG A 261 -13.26 -5.70 -19.80
CA ARG A 261 -13.55 -6.72 -18.80
C ARG A 261 -13.73 -6.06 -17.44
N SER A 262 -14.83 -6.31 -16.74
CA SER A 262 -14.98 -5.73 -15.41
C SER A 262 -14.06 -6.40 -14.42
N ILE A 263 -14.07 -7.73 -14.39
CA ILE A 263 -13.46 -8.53 -13.33
C ILE A 263 -12.64 -9.65 -13.97
N SER A 264 -11.38 -9.79 -13.56
CA SER A 264 -10.58 -10.99 -13.81
C SER A 264 -10.17 -11.60 -12.47
N VAL A 265 -10.58 -12.85 -12.28
CA VAL A 265 -10.30 -13.67 -11.10
C VAL A 265 -10.22 -15.13 -11.59
N PRO A 266 -9.39 -16.00 -10.98
CA PRO A 266 -9.44 -17.42 -11.31
C PRO A 266 -10.84 -18.03 -11.07
N SER A 267 -11.24 -18.96 -11.94
CA SER A 267 -12.61 -19.48 -12.02
C SER A 267 -13.14 -20.11 -10.73
N ASP A 268 -12.25 -20.63 -9.89
CA ASP A 268 -12.52 -21.34 -8.64
C ASP A 268 -12.12 -20.53 -7.39
N LYS A 269 -11.80 -19.24 -7.55
CA LYS A 269 -11.24 -18.39 -6.50
C LYS A 269 -12.05 -17.11 -6.23
N LEU A 270 -13.33 -17.15 -6.57
CA LEU A 270 -14.30 -16.12 -6.25
C LEU A 270 -15.18 -16.57 -5.08
N PHE A 271 -15.11 -15.85 -3.96
CA PHE A 271 -15.88 -16.15 -2.76
C PHE A 271 -16.68 -14.93 -2.31
N VAL A 272 -17.98 -14.91 -2.59
CA VAL A 272 -18.91 -13.87 -2.10
C VAL A 272 -19.78 -14.45 -0.99
N THR A 273 -19.25 -14.49 0.24
CA THR A 273 -19.92 -15.04 1.42
C THR A 273 -20.75 -14.00 2.19
N GLY A 274 -20.59 -12.73 1.84
CA GLY A 274 -21.44 -11.62 2.29
C GLY A 274 -21.23 -10.42 1.38
N GLY A 275 -21.95 -9.33 1.63
CA GLY A 275 -21.83 -8.12 0.81
C GLY A 275 -22.29 -8.31 -0.64
N THR A 276 -21.73 -7.50 -1.55
CA THR A 276 -22.12 -7.51 -2.96
C THR A 276 -20.93 -7.29 -3.89
N LEU A 277 -20.88 -8.07 -4.97
CA LEU A 277 -20.00 -7.85 -6.12
C LEU A 277 -20.84 -7.47 -7.33
N THR A 278 -20.57 -6.31 -7.92
CA THR A 278 -21.20 -5.84 -9.15
C THR A 278 -20.15 -5.62 -10.23
N GLY A 279 -20.31 -6.27 -11.37
CA GLY A 279 -19.50 -6.02 -12.56
C GLY A 279 -20.36 -5.43 -13.68
N ILE A 280 -19.89 -4.34 -14.29
CA ILE A 280 -20.53 -3.66 -15.43
C ILE A 280 -19.50 -3.43 -16.51
N SER A 281 -19.75 -3.93 -17.72
CA SER A 281 -18.80 -3.87 -18.83
C SER A 281 -19.45 -3.53 -20.16
N GLN A 282 -18.70 -2.87 -21.04
CA GLN A 282 -19.05 -2.76 -22.45
C GLN A 282 -18.98 -4.10 -23.20
N ASN A 283 -18.02 -4.97 -22.86
CA ASN A 283 -17.78 -6.24 -23.59
C ASN A 283 -18.13 -7.47 -22.77
N ILE A 284 -17.41 -7.81 -21.71
CA ILE A 284 -17.73 -8.98 -20.86
C ILE A 284 -17.53 -8.60 -19.40
N VAL A 285 -18.34 -9.15 -18.51
CA VAL A 285 -18.20 -8.84 -17.08
C VAL A 285 -17.01 -9.60 -16.49
N PHE A 286 -16.96 -10.92 -16.67
CA PHE A 286 -15.84 -11.74 -16.22
C PHE A 286 -14.95 -12.16 -17.40
N ASP A 287 -13.64 -12.01 -17.24
CA ASP A 287 -12.64 -12.46 -18.22
C ASP A 287 -12.69 -13.98 -18.44
N LYS A 288 -12.82 -14.72 -17.35
CA LYS A 288 -12.97 -16.18 -17.32
C LYS A 288 -14.34 -16.54 -16.77
N ASN A 289 -14.93 -17.63 -17.23
CA ASN A 289 -16.14 -18.12 -16.57
C ASN A 289 -15.85 -18.50 -15.10
N VAL A 290 -16.69 -17.99 -14.19
CA VAL A 290 -16.57 -18.21 -12.75
C VAL A 290 -17.61 -19.20 -12.26
N SER A 291 -17.26 -20.00 -11.26
CA SER A 291 -18.21 -20.85 -10.54
C SER A 291 -18.82 -20.06 -9.40
N VAL A 292 -20.15 -20.01 -9.33
CA VAL A 292 -20.87 -19.36 -8.24
C VAL A 292 -21.70 -20.41 -7.49
N PRO A 293 -21.51 -20.56 -6.17
CA PRO A 293 -22.29 -21.48 -5.35
C PRO A 293 -23.80 -21.31 -5.49
N ASP A 294 -24.54 -22.42 -5.41
CA ASP A 294 -25.98 -22.45 -5.67
C ASP A 294 -26.83 -21.62 -4.70
N ASP A 295 -26.29 -21.35 -3.52
CA ASP A 295 -26.92 -20.61 -2.43
C ASP A 295 -26.78 -19.09 -2.58
N GLN A 296 -25.89 -18.60 -3.46
CA GLN A 296 -25.73 -17.18 -3.76
C GLN A 296 -26.79 -16.67 -4.75
N SER A 297 -27.19 -15.42 -4.58
CA SER A 297 -28.14 -14.77 -5.49
C SER A 297 -27.35 -14.07 -6.60
N VAL A 298 -27.60 -14.45 -7.85
CA VAL A 298 -26.95 -13.84 -9.02
C VAL A 298 -28.01 -13.20 -9.90
N TYR A 299 -27.80 -11.93 -10.22
CA TYR A 299 -28.63 -11.15 -11.13
C TYR A 299 -27.81 -10.73 -12.34
N VAL A 300 -28.40 -10.87 -13.52
CA VAL A 300 -27.72 -10.66 -14.80
C VAL A 300 -28.55 -9.79 -15.73
N ASN A 301 -27.87 -9.01 -16.57
CA ASN A 301 -28.49 -8.26 -17.67
C ASN A 301 -27.56 -8.28 -18.89
N GLU A 302 -28.15 -8.36 -20.08
CA GLU A 302 -27.46 -8.25 -21.36
C GLU A 302 -27.12 -6.78 -21.69
N ASN A 303 -27.75 -5.84 -20.98
CA ASN A 303 -27.40 -4.42 -20.99
C ASN A 303 -26.48 -4.06 -19.80
N HIS A 304 -25.81 -2.92 -19.90
CA HIS A 304 -24.87 -2.39 -18.89
C HIS A 304 -25.58 -1.68 -17.71
N ILE A 305 -26.83 -2.05 -17.40
CA ILE A 305 -27.65 -1.40 -16.36
C ILE A 305 -28.33 -2.44 -15.48
N ALA A 306 -28.59 -2.07 -14.22
CA ALA A 306 -29.28 -2.92 -13.25
C ALA A 306 -30.79 -3.06 -13.55
N GLU A 307 -31.37 -2.06 -14.21
CA GLU A 307 -32.80 -2.08 -14.54
C GLU A 307 -33.11 -3.26 -15.48
N SER A 308 -34.13 -4.05 -15.13
CA SER A 308 -34.46 -5.32 -15.80
C SER A 308 -33.44 -6.46 -15.62
N ALA A 309 -32.50 -6.34 -14.69
CA ALA A 309 -31.68 -7.49 -14.31
C ALA A 309 -32.56 -8.62 -13.77
N ARG A 310 -32.31 -9.84 -14.23
CA ARG A 310 -33.07 -11.04 -13.90
C ARG A 310 -32.21 -12.05 -13.14
N PRO A 311 -32.81 -12.94 -12.34
CA PRO A 311 -32.07 -14.06 -11.76
C PRO A 311 -31.34 -14.85 -12.85
N TRP A 312 -30.09 -15.23 -12.58
CA TRP A 312 -29.27 -16.03 -13.48
C TRP A 312 -29.85 -17.44 -13.63
N ASP A 313 -29.84 -17.96 -14.86
CA ASP A 313 -30.36 -19.30 -15.19
C ASP A 313 -29.43 -20.45 -14.75
N LYS A 314 -28.23 -20.14 -14.24
CA LYS A 314 -27.19 -21.09 -13.81
C LYS A 314 -26.64 -22.01 -14.91
N THR A 315 -26.96 -21.73 -16.17
CA THR A 315 -26.53 -22.54 -17.33
C THR A 315 -25.72 -21.72 -18.32
N THR A 316 -26.09 -20.46 -18.51
CA THR A 316 -25.39 -19.50 -19.37
C THR A 316 -24.14 -19.02 -18.64
N LYS A 317 -22.97 -19.07 -19.28
CA LYS A 317 -21.72 -18.62 -18.64
C LYS A 317 -21.79 -17.15 -18.22
N LEU A 318 -21.18 -16.84 -17.08
CA LEU A 318 -21.06 -15.46 -16.58
C LEU A 318 -19.86 -14.73 -17.19
N GLY A 319 -18.82 -15.47 -17.58
CA GLY A 319 -17.61 -14.95 -18.23
C GLY A 319 -17.28 -15.62 -19.56
N ASP A 320 -16.06 -15.43 -20.03
CA ASP A 320 -15.60 -15.79 -21.37
C ASP A 320 -16.27 -14.97 -22.49
N ALA A 321 -15.73 -15.08 -23.71
CA ALA A 321 -16.17 -14.31 -24.88
C ALA A 321 -17.61 -14.62 -25.34
N ASP A 322 -18.19 -15.75 -24.93
CA ASP A 322 -19.56 -16.17 -25.26
C ASP A 322 -20.61 -15.69 -24.24
N SER A 323 -20.21 -15.08 -23.11
CA SER A 323 -21.16 -14.51 -22.14
C SER A 323 -21.95 -13.33 -22.75
N PRO A 324 -23.29 -13.37 -22.71
CA PRO A 324 -24.13 -12.28 -23.21
C PRO A 324 -24.25 -11.14 -22.19
N TYR A 325 -23.77 -11.35 -20.95
CA TYR A 325 -24.03 -10.42 -19.87
C TYR A 325 -23.06 -9.23 -19.89
N ARG A 326 -23.62 -8.04 -19.64
CA ARG A 326 -22.90 -6.77 -19.51
C ARG A 326 -23.06 -6.17 -18.11
N TYR A 327 -23.94 -6.76 -17.33
CA TYR A 327 -24.15 -6.53 -15.91
C TYR A 327 -24.26 -7.89 -15.21
N VAL A 328 -23.48 -8.09 -14.15
CA VAL A 328 -23.65 -9.20 -13.21
C VAL A 328 -23.54 -8.65 -11.81
N ARG A 329 -24.48 -9.04 -10.93
CA ARG A 329 -24.46 -8.76 -9.50
C ARG A 329 -24.56 -10.06 -8.74
N ILE A 330 -23.60 -10.31 -7.85
CA ILE A 330 -23.56 -11.47 -6.96
C ILE A 330 -23.73 -10.96 -5.54
N GLU A 331 -24.71 -11.52 -4.83
CA GLU A 331 -25.00 -11.19 -3.44
C GLU A 331 -24.67 -12.38 -2.55
N GLY A 332 -23.79 -12.16 -1.59
CA GLY A 332 -23.45 -13.15 -0.58
C GLY A 332 -24.55 -13.22 0.49
N LYS A 333 -24.93 -14.43 0.88
CA LYS A 333 -25.76 -14.62 2.06
C LYS A 333 -24.85 -14.69 3.27
N ALA A 334 -24.98 -13.71 4.17
CA ALA A 334 -24.29 -13.75 5.46
C ALA A 334 -24.52 -15.11 6.11
N SER A 335 -23.45 -15.88 6.33
CA SER A 335 -23.55 -17.15 7.06
C SER A 335 -24.09 -16.85 8.45
N SER A 336 -25.21 -17.49 8.79
CA SER A 336 -25.80 -17.42 10.14
C SER A 336 -25.02 -18.24 11.19
N GLU A 337 -23.90 -18.86 10.81
CA GLU A 337 -23.08 -19.63 11.75
C GLU A 337 -22.32 -18.70 12.69
N THR A 338 -22.76 -18.70 13.94
CA THR A 338 -22.02 -18.13 15.06
C THR A 338 -20.63 -18.80 15.11
N PRO A 339 -19.52 -18.04 15.24
CA PRO A 339 -18.20 -18.64 15.36
C PRO A 339 -18.20 -19.71 16.46
N PRO A 340 -17.59 -20.89 16.24
CA PRO A 340 -17.51 -21.90 17.28
C PRO A 340 -16.89 -21.25 18.51
N THR A 341 -17.62 -21.31 19.63
CA THR A 341 -17.15 -20.82 20.92
C THR A 341 -15.84 -21.55 21.23
N GLN A 342 -14.73 -20.85 21.11
CA GLN A 342 -13.42 -21.37 21.47
C GLN A 342 -13.53 -21.85 22.94
N PRO A 343 -13.26 -23.14 23.24
CA PRO A 343 -13.35 -23.62 24.60
C PRO A 343 -12.36 -22.83 25.45
N ALA A 344 -12.84 -22.35 26.60
CA ALA A 344 -12.05 -21.59 27.56
C ALA A 344 -10.71 -22.31 27.82
N PRO A 345 -9.59 -21.57 27.94
CA PRO A 345 -8.30 -22.18 28.22
C PRO A 345 -8.36 -22.84 29.59
N SER A 346 -8.45 -24.18 29.60
CA SER A 346 -8.24 -24.97 30.81
C SER A 346 -6.76 -24.91 31.14
N GLY A 347 -6.43 -24.13 32.17
CA GLY A 347 -5.08 -24.05 32.68
C GLY A 347 -4.61 -25.39 33.26
N SER A 348 -3.40 -25.78 32.88
CA SER A 348 -2.49 -26.48 33.78
C SER A 348 -1.06 -26.09 33.41
N ILE A 349 -0.48 -25.22 34.24
CA ILE A 349 0.94 -24.88 34.20
C ILE A 349 1.70 -26.12 34.71
N SER A 350 2.52 -26.71 33.84
CA SER A 350 3.56 -27.65 34.24
C SER A 350 4.90 -27.10 33.75
N SER A 351 5.65 -26.51 34.68
CA SER A 351 7.02 -26.06 34.47
C SER A 351 7.98 -27.23 34.32
N SER A 352 8.76 -27.26 33.25
CA SER A 352 10.11 -27.86 33.29
C SER A 352 11.02 -27.18 32.26
N PRO A 353 12.27 -26.81 32.61
CA PRO A 353 13.15 -26.02 31.76
C PRO A 353 14.10 -26.88 30.93
N GLY A 354 14.44 -26.40 29.74
CA GLY A 354 15.69 -26.76 29.06
C GLY A 354 15.53 -27.19 27.61
N ALA A 355 15.97 -26.33 26.69
CA ALA A 355 17.09 -26.58 25.79
C ALA A 355 17.12 -25.50 24.70
N LEU A 356 18.14 -24.65 24.77
CA LEU A 356 18.58 -23.81 23.65
C LEU A 356 19.11 -24.73 22.54
N SER A 357 18.65 -24.54 21.31
CA SER A 357 19.37 -25.00 20.13
C SER A 357 19.38 -23.91 19.08
N SER A 358 20.57 -23.34 18.91
CA SER A 358 21.04 -22.55 17.78
C SER A 358 20.75 -23.23 16.43
N TYR A 359 20.27 -22.47 15.46
CA TYR A 359 20.44 -22.82 14.04
C TYR A 359 21.31 -21.76 13.36
N LEU A 360 22.46 -22.26 12.91
CA LEU A 360 23.43 -21.62 12.05
C LEU A 360 22.86 -21.48 10.63
N PHE A 361 23.16 -20.34 10.02
CA PHE A 361 23.13 -20.13 8.57
C PHE A 361 24.17 -21.02 7.89
N ALA A 362 23.81 -21.55 6.71
CA ALA A 362 24.76 -22.08 5.75
C ALA A 362 24.35 -21.56 4.35
N ASP A 363 25.28 -20.78 3.80
CA ASP A 363 25.62 -20.45 2.40
C ASP A 363 24.54 -20.08 1.37
#